data_AF-T1D0H1-F1
#
_entry.id   AF-T1D0H1-F1
#
_cell.length_a   1.000
_cell.length_b   1.000
_cell.length_c   1.000
_cell.angle_alpha   90.00
_cell.angle_beta   90.00
_cell.angle_gamma   90.00
#
_symmetry.space_group_name_H-M   'P 1'
#
loop_
_entity.id
_entity.type
_entity.pdbx_description
1 polymer ?
#
loop_
_entity_poly.entity_id
_entity_poly.type
_entity_poly.pdbx_seq_one_letter_code
_entity_poly.pdbx_strand_id
1 'polypeptide(L)'
;FENVMNYIASFFAGVFICNCIPHLVCGLKGELFPTPFAKPRGVGDSSSLMNFLWGFCNAVVGVVLLASTPVQVGFDASFLSLLVGALLMGVNLSLHFGKVRSQSHVR
;
A
#
# COMPACT_ATOMS: atom_id res chain seq x y z
N PHE A 1 -12.16 -3.21 -24.29
CA PHE A 1 -12.63 -3.20 -22.90
C PHE A 1 -11.73 -4.01 -21.98
N GLU A 2 -11.36 -5.24 -22.36
CA GLU A 2 -10.44 -6.12 -21.61
C GLU A 2 -9.09 -5.45 -21.26
N ASN A 3 -8.44 -4.80 -22.24
CA ASN A 3 -7.16 -4.10 -22.02
C ASN A 3 -7.25 -2.99 -20.96
N VAL A 4 -8.37 -2.27 -20.91
CA VAL A 4 -8.57 -1.19 -19.92
C VAL A 4 -8.74 -1.77 -18.52
N MET A 5 -9.47 -2.87 -18.38
CA MET A 5 -9.62 -3.57 -17.11
C MET A 5 -8.28 -4.13 -16.63
N ASN A 6 -7.44 -4.63 -17.54
CA ASN A 6 -6.09 -5.10 -17.23
C ASN A 6 -5.21 -3.96 -16.69
N TYR A 7 -5.22 -2.79 -17.33
CA TYR A 7 -4.45 -1.63 -16.84
C TYR A 7 -4.93 -1.14 -15.47
N ILE A 8 -6.24 -1.14 -15.23
CA ILE A 8 -6.81 -0.79 -13.93
C ILE A 8 -6.39 -1.82 -12.87
N ALA A 9 -6.46 -3.11 -13.18
CA ALA A 9 -6.02 -4.17 -12.28
C ALA A 9 -4.51 -4.05 -11.97
N SER A 10 -3.67 -3.83 -12.97
CA SER A 10 -2.23 -3.60 -12.79
C SER A 10 -1.94 -2.36 -11.94
N PHE A 11 -2.65 -1.26 -12.17
CA PHE A 11 -2.55 -0.05 -11.35
C PHE A 11 -2.86 -0.33 -9.88
N PHE A 12 -4.00 -0.97 -9.59
CA PHE A 12 -4.38 -1.29 -8.22
C PHE A 12 -3.45 -2.33 -7.60
N ALA A 13 -2.91 -3.27 -8.38
CA ALA A 13 -1.87 -4.18 -7.88
C ALA A 13 -0.67 -3.40 -7.34
N GLY A 14 -0.17 -2.42 -8.10
CA GLY A 14 0.90 -1.52 -7.65
C GLY A 14 0.54 -0.74 -6.38
N VAL A 15 -0.69 -0.21 -6.31
CA VAL A 15 -1.22 0.48 -5.13
C VAL A 15 -1.17 -0.42 -3.89
N PHE A 16 -1.74 -1.62 -3.96
CA PHE A 16 -1.83 -2.54 -2.84
C PHE A 16 -0.46 -3.10 -2.42
N ILE A 17 0.41 -3.43 -3.39
CA ILE A 17 1.78 -3.86 -3.10
C ILE A 17 2.58 -2.75 -2.44
N CYS A 18 2.48 -1.50 -2.88
CA CYS A 18 3.18 -0.40 -2.22
C CYS A 18 2.63 -0.17 -0.79
N ASN A 19 1.30 -0.21 -0.63
CA ASN A 19 0.66 0.00 0.66
C ASN A 19 0.99 -1.11 1.68
N CYS A 20 1.27 -2.34 1.24
CA CYS A 20 1.61 -3.43 2.16
C CYS A 20 2.94 -3.19 2.90
N ILE A 21 3.89 -2.49 2.29
CA ILE A 21 5.28 -2.38 2.76
C ILE A 21 5.39 -1.78 4.17
N PRO A 22 4.94 -0.54 4.45
CA PRO A 22 5.13 0.05 5.78
C PRO A 22 4.40 -0.75 6.87
N HIS A 23 3.21 -1.27 6.56
CA HIS A 23 2.39 -2.03 7.51
C HIS A 23 3.01 -3.39 7.84
N LEU A 24 3.51 -4.14 6.85
CA LEU A 24 4.22 -5.40 7.09
C LEU A 24 5.52 -5.15 7.86
N VAL A 25 6.31 -4.16 7.46
CA VAL A 25 7.59 -3.86 8.10
C VAL A 25 7.39 -3.47 9.56
N CYS A 26 6.51 -2.52 9.86
CA CYS A 26 6.22 -2.14 11.24
C CYS A 26 5.62 -3.30 12.04
N GLY A 27 4.70 -4.07 11.45
CA GLY A 27 4.11 -5.23 12.10
C GLY A 27 5.13 -6.30 12.47
N LEU A 28 6.03 -6.67 11.55
CA LEU A 28 7.08 -7.66 11.77
C LEU A 28 8.17 -7.17 12.75
N LYS A 29 8.43 -5.86 12.79
CA LYS A 29 9.37 -5.25 13.74
C LYS A 29 8.80 -5.08 15.15
N GLY A 30 7.52 -5.35 15.36
CA GLY A 30 6.86 -5.09 16.64
C GLY A 30 6.58 -3.60 16.90
N GLU A 31 6.59 -2.76 15.86
CA GLU A 31 6.42 -1.31 15.97
C GLU A 31 4.95 -0.90 15.86
N LEU A 32 4.62 0.21 16.53
CA LEU A 32 3.35 0.90 16.34
C LEU A 32 3.38 1.68 15.02
N PHE A 33 2.25 1.63 14.31
CA PHE A 33 2.08 2.41 13.09
C PHE A 33 0.60 2.69 12.82
N PRO A 34 0.24 3.82 12.18
CA PRO A 34 -1.16 4.12 11.93
C PRO A 34 -1.80 3.17 10.93
N THR A 35 -3.06 2.81 11.14
CA THR A 35 -3.87 2.03 10.19
C THR A 35 -5.26 2.67 10.02
N PRO A 36 -6.04 2.28 8.99
CA PRO A 36 -7.43 2.73 8.86
C PRO A 36 -8.34 2.37 10.05
N PHE A 37 -7.92 1.40 10.87
CA PHE A 37 -8.66 0.91 12.03
C PHE A 37 -8.32 1.65 13.33
N ALA A 38 -7.28 2.47 13.33
CA ALA A 38 -6.88 3.24 14.50
C ALA A 38 -7.91 4.32 14.87
N LYS A 39 -7.74 4.91 16.06
CA LYS A 39 -8.50 6.09 16.49
C LYS A 39 -7.52 7.21 16.87
N PRO A 40 -7.53 8.37 16.19
CA PRO A 40 -8.28 8.68 14.96
C PRO A 40 -7.81 7.85 13.75
N ARG A 41 -8.73 7.55 12.81
CA ARG A 41 -8.46 6.66 11.66
C ARG A 41 -7.30 7.17 10.82
N GLY A 42 -6.37 6.27 10.48
CA GLY A 42 -5.20 6.60 9.65
C GLY A 42 -4.21 7.57 10.29
N VAL A 43 -4.38 7.92 11.57
CA VAL A 43 -3.55 8.90 12.30
C VAL A 43 -3.06 8.33 13.61
N GLY A 44 -3.97 7.79 14.45
CA GLY A 44 -3.60 7.12 15.68
C GLY A 44 -2.85 5.82 15.41
N ASP A 45 -2.13 5.34 16.41
CA ASP A 45 -1.38 4.09 16.30
C ASP A 45 -2.28 2.86 16.40
N SER A 46 -1.89 1.83 15.66
CA SER A 46 -2.41 0.46 15.82
C SER A 46 -1.30 -0.46 16.27
N SER A 47 -1.67 -1.58 16.91
CA SER A 47 -0.71 -2.59 17.34
C SER A 47 0.09 -3.17 16.16
N SER A 48 1.24 -3.75 16.48
CA SER A 48 2.07 -4.46 15.50
C SER A 48 1.31 -5.59 14.80
N LEU A 49 0.52 -6.38 15.54
CA LEU A 49 -0.32 -7.43 14.96
C LEU A 49 -1.35 -6.87 13.96
N MET A 50 -2.00 -5.75 14.30
CA MET A 50 -2.95 -5.11 13.39
C MET A 50 -2.27 -4.62 12.12
N ASN A 51 -1.08 -4.03 12.24
CA ASN A 51 -0.28 -3.62 11.09
C ASN A 51 0.15 -4.81 10.23
N PHE A 52 0.60 -5.90 10.83
CA PHE A 52 0.95 -7.12 10.10
C PHE A 52 -0.26 -7.65 9.31
N LEU A 53 -1.42 -7.81 9.96
CA LEU A 53 -2.63 -8.33 9.31
C LEU A 53 -3.11 -7.41 8.19
N TRP A 54 -3.07 -6.09 8.41
CA TRP A 54 -3.45 -5.12 7.38
C TRP A 54 -2.48 -5.12 6.21
N GLY A 55 -1.17 -5.12 6.47
CA GLY A 55 -0.15 -5.25 5.44
C GLY A 55 -0.28 -6.55 4.66
N PHE A 56 -0.51 -7.67 5.33
CA PHE A 56 -0.70 -8.97 4.69
C PHE A 56 -1.95 -9.00 3.81
N CYS A 57 -3.06 -8.41 4.25
CA CYS A 57 -4.26 -8.25 3.44
C CYS A 57 -3.97 -7.47 2.14
N ASN A 58 -3.25 -6.35 2.23
CA ASN A 58 -2.83 -5.58 1.04
C ASN A 58 -1.94 -6.42 0.10
N ALA A 59 -0.99 -7.19 0.66
CA ALA A 59 -0.14 -8.07 -0.13
C ALA A 59 -0.96 -9.14 -0.87
N VAL A 60 -1.92 -9.78 -0.20
CA VAL A 60 -2.82 -10.77 -0.81
C VAL A 60 -3.62 -10.15 -1.95
N VAL A 61 -4.24 -8.98 -1.75
CA VAL A 61 -5.00 -8.30 -2.80
C VAL A 61 -4.10 -7.96 -4.00
N GLY A 62 -2.90 -7.42 -3.75
CA GLY A 62 -1.94 -7.11 -4.82
C GLY A 62 -1.50 -8.34 -5.60
N VAL A 63 -1.19 -9.45 -4.91
CA VAL A 63 -0.80 -10.72 -5.55
C VAL A 63 -1.95 -11.34 -6.33
N VAL A 64 -3.18 -11.30 -5.81
CA VAL A 64 -4.36 -11.80 -6.52
C VAL A 64 -4.60 -11.01 -7.81
N LEU A 65 -4.45 -9.69 -7.78
CA LEU A 65 -4.57 -8.85 -8.98
C LEU A 65 -3.48 -9.16 -10.02
N LEU A 66 -2.24 -9.40 -9.58
CA LEU A 66 -1.15 -9.85 -10.46
C LEU A 66 -1.40 -11.26 -11.01
N ALA A 67 -1.99 -12.16 -10.23
CA ALA A 67 -2.31 -13.50 -10.68
C ALA A 67 -3.46 -13.49 -11.71
N SER A 68 -4.47 -12.63 -11.53
CA SER A 68 -5.56 -12.46 -12.50
C SER A 68 -5.15 -11.72 -13.75
N THR A 69 -4.15 -10.84 -13.65
CA THR A 69 -3.64 -10.04 -14.76
C THR A 69 -2.10 -10.01 -14.70
N PRO A 70 -1.43 -11.07 -15.16
CA PRO A 70 0.03 -11.17 -15.11
C PRO A 70 0.71 -10.00 -15.81
N VAL A 71 1.61 -9.34 -15.10
CA VAL A 71 2.40 -8.23 -15.61
C VAL A 71 3.81 -8.73 -15.87
N GLN A 72 4.31 -8.53 -17.09
CA GLN A 72 5.71 -8.78 -17.42
C GLN A 72 6.55 -7.56 -17.07
N VAL A 73 7.79 -7.78 -16.61
CA VAL A 73 8.72 -6.68 -16.39
C VAL A 73 9.20 -6.17 -17.74
N GLY A 74 8.92 -4.91 -18.07
CA GLY A 74 9.19 -4.34 -19.38
C GLY A 74 8.82 -2.86 -19.46
N PHE A 75 8.35 -2.41 -20.62
CA PHE A 75 7.86 -1.03 -20.83
C PHE A 75 6.47 -1.02 -21.46
N ASP A 76 5.72 -2.11 -21.32
CA ASP A 76 4.32 -2.16 -21.77
C ASP A 76 3.39 -1.37 -20.83
N ALA A 77 2.19 -1.08 -21.33
CA ALA A 77 1.22 -0.25 -20.63
C ALA A 77 0.77 -0.85 -19.28
N SER A 78 0.74 -2.18 -19.12
CA SER A 78 0.36 -2.82 -17.86
C SER A 78 1.45 -2.65 -16.81
N PHE A 79 2.72 -2.85 -17.19
CA PHE A 79 3.85 -2.61 -16.30
C PHE A 79 3.96 -1.14 -15.89
N LEU A 80 3.81 -0.21 -16.84
CA LEU A 80 3.78 1.22 -16.52
C LEU A 80 2.61 1.58 -15.60
N SER A 81 1.42 1.01 -15.82
CA SER A 81 0.26 1.24 -14.96
C SER A 81 0.51 0.77 -13.53
N LEU A 82 1.13 -0.40 -13.35
CA LEU A 82 1.57 -0.89 -12.04
C LEU A 82 2.54 0.06 -11.36
N LEU A 83 3.57 0.51 -12.08
CA LEU A 83 4.57 1.45 -11.53
C LEU A 83 3.92 2.78 -11.12
N VAL A 84 3.01 3.31 -11.94
CA VAL A 84 2.27 4.53 -11.62
C VAL A 84 1.42 4.35 -10.36
N GLY A 85 0.72 3.22 -10.22
CA GLY A 85 -0.06 2.90 -9.03
C GLY A 85 0.80 2.83 -7.76
N ALA A 86 1.94 2.14 -7.84
CA ALA A 86 2.89 2.07 -6.74
C ALA A 86 3.48 3.44 -6.39
N LEU A 87 3.84 4.25 -7.40
CA LEU A 87 4.39 5.59 -7.21
C LEU A 87 3.41 6.52 -6.51
N LEU A 88 2.16 6.58 -7.00
CA LEU A 88 1.13 7.46 -6.42
C LEU A 88 0.81 7.06 -4.98
N MET A 89 0.71 5.76 -4.70
CA MET A 89 0.52 5.28 -3.32
C MET A 89 1.72 5.62 -2.45
N GLY A 90 2.96 5.39 -2.92
CA GLY A 90 4.17 5.72 -2.19
C GLY A 90 4.28 7.21 -1.84
N VAL A 91 3.97 8.10 -2.81
CA VAL A 91 3.90 9.55 -2.58
C VAL A 91 2.85 9.87 -1.52
N ASN A 92 1.64 9.30 -1.65
CA ASN A 92 0.57 9.52 -0.68
C ASN A 92 0.98 9.09 0.75
N LEU A 93 1.55 7.89 0.92
CA LEU A 93 1.98 7.38 2.22
C LEU A 93 3.11 8.22 2.81
N SER A 94 4.09 8.61 1.98
CA SER A 94 5.22 9.46 2.39
C SER A 94 4.73 10.81 2.92
N LEU A 95 3.87 11.49 2.17
CA LEU A 95 3.33 12.81 2.56
C LEU A 95 2.39 12.71 3.77
N HIS A 96 1.47 11.74 3.77
CA HIS A 96 0.49 11.57 4.83
C HIS A 96 1.15 11.21 6.16
N PHE A 97 1.98 10.16 6.19
CA PHE A 97 2.64 9.74 7.43
C PHE A 97 3.76 10.68 7.87
N GLY A 98 4.41 11.38 6.93
CA GLY A 98 5.31 12.49 7.27
C GLY A 98 4.58 13.59 8.04
N LYS A 99 3.38 13.98 7.60
CA LYS A 99 2.53 14.94 8.30
C LYS A 99 2.03 14.42 9.65
N VAL A 100 1.58 13.16 9.72
CA VAL A 100 1.11 12.56 10.98
C VAL A 100 2.22 12.54 12.03
N ARG A 101 3.44 12.12 11.65
CA ARG A 101 4.60 12.07 12.56
C ARG A 101 5.07 13.46 12.98
N SER A 102 5.06 14.45 12.10
CA SER A 102 5.45 15.81 12.50
C SER A 102 4.48 16.40 13.52
N GLN A 103 3.19 16.09 13.42
CA GLN A 103 2.18 16.55 14.37
C GLN A 103 2.23 15.84 15.72
N SER A 104 2.70 14.58 15.78
CA SER A 104 2.88 13.86 17.05
C SER A 104 4.06 14.36 17.86
N HIS A 105 5.09 14.95 17.22
CA HIS A 105 6.26 15.50 17.93
C HIS A 105 6.05 16.94 18.45
N VAL A 106 4.98 17.61 18.03
CA VAL A 106 4.63 18.98 18.47
C VAL A 106 3.68 18.99 19.68
N ARG A 107 3.18 17.82 20.10
CA ARG A 107 2.32 17.63 21.28
C ARG A 107 3.12 16.97 22.40
#